data_AF-A0A7S0C1E7-F1
#
_entry.id   AF-A0A7S0C1E7-F1
#
_cell.length_a   1.000
_cell.length_b   1.000
_cell.length_c   1.000
_cell.angle_alpha   90.00
_cell.angle_beta   90.00
_cell.angle_gamma   90.00
#
_symmetry.space_group_name_H-M   'P 1'
#
loop_
_entity.id
_entity.type
_entity.pdbx_description
1 polymer ?
#
loop_
_entity_poly.entity_id
_entity_poly.type
_entity_poly.pdbx_seq_one_letter_code
_entity_poly.pdbx_strand_id
1 'polypeptide(L)'
;MSQAAVLVLLLTFPELEELVVDPRQYKSAVRVIWNEMDMTMVNDELGNGILSSNQIITISVAGSTTSGRPLSDEELAKLDDTIIYMDGLTVTQTELTQFVEERMENLAPNICAIVG
;
A
#
# COMPACT_ATOMS: atom_id res chain seq x y z
N MET A 1 0.15 4.06 17.85
CA MET A 1 -0.70 3.21 17.00
C MET A 1 -0.11 2.88 15.63
N SER A 2 0.88 3.63 15.11
CA SER A 2 1.50 3.35 13.79
C SER A 2 2.25 2.01 13.68
N GLN A 3 2.84 1.49 14.78
CA GLN A 3 3.69 0.29 14.72
C GLN A 3 2.94 -1.03 14.58
N ALA A 4 1.70 -1.14 15.05
CA ALA A 4 0.95 -2.40 15.04
C ALA A 4 0.37 -2.75 13.66
N ALA A 5 -0.04 -1.74 12.89
CA ALA A 5 -0.54 -1.87 11.53
C ALA A 5 0.54 -2.40 10.58
N VAL A 6 1.74 -1.80 10.67
CA VAL A 6 2.92 -2.24 9.90
C VAL A 6 3.31 -3.68 10.29
N LEU A 7 3.23 -4.03 11.57
CA LEU A 7 3.57 -5.39 12.04
C LEU A 7 2.62 -6.48 11.52
N VAL A 8 1.33 -6.19 11.38
CA VAL A 8 0.34 -7.15 10.83
C VAL A 8 0.57 -7.35 9.33
N LEU A 9 0.87 -6.27 8.60
CA LEU A 9 1.22 -6.32 7.18
C LEU A 9 2.50 -7.14 6.94
N LEU A 10 3.53 -6.94 7.77
CA LEU A 10 4.81 -7.68 7.71
C LEU A 10 4.68 -9.17 8.01
N LEU A 11 3.64 -9.59 8.73
CA LEU A 11 3.42 -11.00 9.07
C LEU A 11 2.99 -11.85 7.85
N THR A 12 2.49 -11.19 6.79
CA THR A 12 1.84 -11.84 5.64
C THR A 12 2.85 -12.20 4.56
N PHE A 13 3.74 -11.26 4.20
CA PHE A 13 4.82 -11.44 3.23
C PHE A 13 6.02 -10.56 3.59
N PRO A 14 7.00 -11.08 4.35
CA PRO A 14 8.20 -10.32 4.70
C PRO A 14 9.02 -9.94 3.45
N GLU A 15 8.98 -10.76 2.39
CA GLU A 15 9.70 -10.49 1.14
C GLU A 15 9.09 -9.31 0.34
N LEU A 16 7.83 -8.95 0.60
CA LEU A 16 7.16 -7.85 -0.09
C LEU A 16 7.66 -6.47 0.41
N GLU A 17 8.10 -6.37 1.66
CA GLU A 17 8.69 -5.14 2.22
C GLU A 17 10.00 -4.77 1.51
N GLU A 18 10.84 -5.76 1.22
CA GLU A 18 12.11 -5.52 0.52
C GLU A 18 11.91 -5.14 -0.94
N LEU A 19 10.83 -5.64 -1.55
CA LEU A 19 10.56 -5.49 -2.99
C LEU A 19 9.74 -4.24 -3.34
N VAL A 20 8.86 -3.80 -2.43
CA VAL A 20 7.93 -2.69 -2.66
C VAL A 20 8.16 -1.60 -1.63
N VAL A 21 8.98 -0.62 -2.01
CA VAL A 21 9.35 0.52 -1.16
C VAL A 21 8.20 1.52 -1.00
N ASP A 22 7.30 1.62 -2.00
CA ASP A 22 6.18 2.56 -1.94
C ASP A 22 5.02 2.01 -1.09
N PRO A 23 4.62 2.68 0.01
CA PRO A 23 3.56 2.20 0.90
C PRO A 23 2.19 2.08 0.23
N ARG A 24 1.90 2.90 -0.80
CA ARG A 24 0.62 2.87 -1.51
C ARG A 24 0.51 1.64 -2.42
N GLN A 25 1.58 1.35 -3.17
CA GLN A 25 1.71 0.11 -3.94
C GLN A 25 1.69 -1.12 -3.02
N TYR A 26 2.41 -1.08 -1.91
CA TYR A 26 2.46 -2.18 -0.94
C TYR A 26 1.07 -2.52 -0.38
N LYS A 27 0.33 -1.51 0.11
CA LYS A 27 -1.05 -1.68 0.59
C LYS A 27 -1.97 -2.27 -0.48
N SER A 28 -1.85 -1.78 -1.72
CA SER A 28 -2.68 -2.25 -2.84
C SER A 28 -2.34 -3.69 -3.22
N ALA A 29 -1.06 -4.05 -3.23
CA ALA A 29 -0.61 -5.41 -3.48
C ALA A 29 -1.11 -6.38 -2.40
N VAL A 30 -1.00 -6.01 -1.11
CA VAL A 30 -1.52 -6.84 -0.01
C VAL A 30 -3.04 -6.98 -0.09
N ARG A 31 -3.76 -5.92 -0.47
CA ARG A 31 -5.22 -5.98 -0.64
C ARG A 31 -5.66 -6.94 -1.75
N VAL A 32 -4.92 -6.99 -2.85
CA VAL A 32 -5.21 -7.87 -3.99
C VAL A 32 -4.77 -9.31 -3.71
N ILE A 33 -3.60 -9.50 -3.09
CA ILE A 33 -3.07 -10.84 -2.75
C ILE A 33 -3.91 -11.47 -1.64
N TRP A 34 -4.27 -10.73 -0.59
CA TRP A 34 -5.08 -11.18 0.54
C TRP A 34 -4.61 -12.52 1.14
N ASN A 35 -5.26 -13.62 0.79
CA ASN A 35 -4.92 -15.01 1.15
C ASN A 35 -4.82 -15.92 -0.10
N GLU A 36 -4.76 -15.32 -1.30
CA GLU A 36 -4.74 -16.05 -2.55
C GLU A 36 -3.37 -16.70 -2.76
N MET A 37 -3.36 -18.03 -2.70
CA MET A 37 -2.15 -18.83 -2.87
C MET A 37 -1.74 -18.93 -4.35
N ASP A 38 -2.67 -18.66 -5.27
CA ASP A 38 -2.41 -18.70 -6.71
C ASP A 38 -2.21 -17.29 -7.27
N MET A 39 -0.94 -16.88 -7.32
CA MET A 39 -0.54 -15.57 -7.84
C MET A 39 -0.79 -15.41 -9.35
N THR A 40 -1.11 -16.48 -10.08
CA THR A 40 -1.48 -16.39 -11.50
C THR A 40 -2.86 -15.78 -11.72
N MET A 41 -3.77 -15.94 -10.74
CA MET A 41 -5.14 -15.40 -10.79
C MET A 41 -5.17 -13.89 -10.54
N VAL A 42 -4.22 -13.39 -9.74
CA VAL A 42 -4.11 -11.97 -9.37
C VAL A 42 -3.07 -11.20 -10.19
N ASN A 43 -2.32 -11.89 -11.07
CA ASN A 43 -1.27 -11.30 -11.90
C ASN A 43 -1.77 -10.14 -12.77
N ASP A 44 -2.98 -10.26 -13.34
CA ASP A 44 -3.57 -9.20 -14.16
C ASP A 44 -3.96 -7.97 -13.33
N GLU A 45 -4.45 -8.15 -12.10
CA GLU A 45 -4.76 -7.04 -11.19
C GLU A 45 -3.50 -6.38 -10.61
N LEU A 46 -2.48 -7.17 -10.25
CA LEU A 46 -1.17 -6.65 -9.83
C LEU A 46 -0.46 -5.92 -10.99
N GLY A 47 -0.61 -6.42 -12.21
CA GLY A 47 -0.01 -5.87 -13.43
C GLY A 47 -0.65 -4.58 -13.93
N ASN A 48 -1.85 -4.22 -13.45
CA ASN A 48 -2.56 -2.99 -13.79
C ASN A 48 -1.97 -1.74 -13.11
N GLY A 49 -0.64 -1.63 -13.05
CA GLY A 49 0.07 -0.46 -12.53
C GLY A 49 0.38 -0.50 -11.03
N ILE A 50 0.12 -1.62 -10.35
CA ILE A 50 0.49 -1.80 -8.94
C ILE A 50 1.94 -2.27 -8.82
N LEU A 51 2.32 -3.29 -9.60
CA LEU A 51 3.65 -3.90 -9.58
C LEU A 51 4.18 -4.12 -11.00
N SER A 52 5.50 -4.03 -11.16
CA SER A 52 6.16 -4.39 -12.42
C SER A 52 6.18 -5.91 -12.62
N SER A 53 6.25 -6.38 -13.87
CA SER A 53 6.26 -7.83 -14.17
C SER A 53 7.41 -8.58 -13.48
N ASN A 54 8.56 -7.93 -13.27
CA ASN A 54 9.68 -8.51 -12.51
C ASN A 54 9.30 -8.72 -11.03
N GLN A 55 8.65 -7.73 -10.42
CA GLN A 55 8.18 -7.83 -9.04
C GLN A 55 7.13 -8.94 -8.90
N ILE A 56 6.20 -9.07 -9.85
CA ILE A 56 5.17 -10.11 -9.80
C ILE A 56 5.78 -11.52 -9.90
N ILE A 57 6.77 -11.72 -10.78
CA ILE A 57 7.49 -13.00 -10.88
C ILE A 57 8.23 -13.30 -9.57
N THR A 58 8.90 -12.30 -9.00
CA THR A 58 9.64 -12.46 -7.75
C THR A 58 8.71 -12.80 -6.59
N ILE A 59 7.55 -12.15 -6.49
CA ILE A 59 6.51 -12.46 -5.49
C ILE A 59 5.92 -13.84 -5.75
N SER A 60 5.68 -14.22 -7.02
CA SER A 60 5.18 -15.56 -7.40
C SER A 60 6.11 -16.69 -6.97
N VAL A 61 7.42 -16.48 -7.17
CA VAL A 61 8.46 -17.41 -6.71
C VAL A 61 8.54 -17.39 -5.17
N ALA A 62 8.54 -16.21 -4.56
CA ALA A 62 8.62 -16.05 -3.11
C ALA A 62 7.43 -16.69 -2.40
N GLY A 63 6.19 -16.50 -2.86
CA GLY A 63 5.00 -17.11 -2.27
C GLY A 63 4.89 -18.61 -2.52
N SER A 64 5.57 -19.16 -3.54
CA SER A 64 5.72 -20.62 -3.67
C SER A 64 6.73 -21.19 -2.65
N THR A 65 7.64 -20.36 -2.15
CA THR A 65 8.68 -20.73 -1.17
C THR A 65 8.47 -20.14 0.23
N THR A 66 7.41 -19.37 0.43
CA THR A 66 7.22 -18.58 1.65
C THR A 66 6.90 -19.50 2.82
N SER A 67 7.45 -19.16 3.98
CA SER A 67 7.12 -19.81 5.25
C SER A 67 5.91 -19.15 5.93
N GLY A 68 5.22 -18.24 5.24
CA GLY A 68 4.03 -17.56 5.74
C GLY A 68 2.89 -18.53 6.08
N ARG A 69 2.08 -18.15 7.06
CA ARG A 69 0.83 -18.86 7.39
C ARG A 69 -0.35 -18.12 6.76
N PRO A 70 -1.41 -18.81 6.31
CA PRO A 70 -2.65 -18.14 5.96
C PRO A 70 -3.18 -17.37 7.18
N LEU A 71 -3.68 -16.16 6.95
CA LEU A 71 -4.28 -15.34 8.00
C LEU A 71 -5.64 -15.90 8.40
N SER A 72 -5.97 -15.81 9.69
CA SER A 72 -7.33 -16.10 10.15
C SER A 72 -8.29 -14.97 9.77
N ASP A 73 -9.59 -15.27 9.75
CA ASP A 73 -10.63 -14.28 9.41
C ASP A 73 -10.58 -13.05 10.32
N GLU A 74 -10.21 -13.21 11.59
CA GLU A 74 -10.04 -12.10 12.55
C GLU A 74 -8.87 -11.18 12.17
N GLU A 75 -7.78 -11.75 11.69
CA GLU A 75 -6.60 -11.00 11.28
C GLU A 75 -6.84 -10.29 9.95
N LEU A 76 -7.54 -10.94 9.03
CA LEU A 76 -7.99 -10.34 7.78
C LEU A 76 -8.96 -9.17 8.01
N ALA A 77 -9.92 -9.31 8.91
CA ALA A 77 -10.83 -8.22 9.27
C ALA A 77 -10.06 -7.02 9.84
N LYS A 78 -9.10 -7.28 10.73
CA LYS A 78 -8.25 -6.23 11.30
C LYS A 78 -7.35 -5.57 10.24
N LEU A 79 -6.88 -6.34 9.28
CA LEU A 79 -6.11 -5.85 8.14
C LEU A 79 -6.97 -4.92 7.26
N ASP A 80 -8.21 -5.32 6.96
CA ASP A 80 -9.16 -4.49 6.20
C ASP A 80 -9.45 -3.16 6.90
N ASP A 81 -9.78 -3.21 8.19
CA ASP A 81 -10.01 -2.00 9.01
C ASP A 81 -8.80 -1.06 9.00
N THR A 82 -7.59 -1.64 9.04
CA THR A 82 -6.35 -0.89 8.99
C THR A 82 -6.15 -0.23 7.62
N ILE A 83 -6.41 -0.95 6.54
CA ILE A 83 -6.33 -0.45 5.16
C ILE A 83 -7.31 0.72 4.97
N ILE A 84 -8.56 0.56 5.42
CA ILE A 84 -9.60 1.61 5.36
C ILE A 84 -9.17 2.84 6.17
N TYR A 85 -8.60 2.64 7.36
CA TYR A 85 -8.10 3.74 8.17
C TYR A 85 -6.93 4.48 7.49
N MET A 86 -6.01 3.76 6.86
CA MET A 86 -4.90 4.36 6.10
C MET A 86 -5.41 5.13 4.87
N ASP A 87 -6.45 4.63 4.19
CA ASP A 87 -7.12 5.34 3.10
C ASP A 87 -7.73 6.67 3.58
N GLY A 88 -8.47 6.64 4.68
CA GLY A 88 -9.04 7.84 5.29
C GLY A 88 -7.96 8.86 5.65
N LEU A 89 -6.86 8.41 6.24
CA LEU A 89 -5.73 9.28 6.58
C LEU A 89 -5.08 9.91 5.35
N THR A 90 -4.95 9.15 4.27
CA THR A 90 -4.38 9.63 3.00
C THR A 90 -5.26 10.73 2.41
N VAL A 91 -6.59 10.53 2.41
CA VAL A 91 -7.55 11.53 1.94
C VAL A 91 -7.46 12.81 2.75
N THR A 92 -7.50 12.72 4.08
CA THR A 92 -7.37 13.91 4.95
C THR A 92 -6.05 14.64 4.73
N GLN A 93 -4.95 13.92 4.51
CA GLN A 93 -3.67 14.54 4.20
C GLN A 93 -3.73 15.32 2.88
N THR A 94 -4.31 14.73 1.83
CA THR A 94 -4.47 15.39 0.53
C THR A 94 -5.36 16.62 0.63
N GLU A 95 -6.47 16.56 1.36
CA GLU A 95 -7.36 17.70 1.59
C GLU A 95 -6.64 18.85 2.31
N LEU A 96 -5.83 18.53 3.32
CA LEU A 96 -5.04 19.54 4.04
C LEU A 96 -3.97 20.17 3.14
N THR A 97 -3.26 19.36 2.34
CA THR A 97 -2.27 19.88 1.40
C THR A 97 -2.94 20.80 0.37
N GLN A 98 -4.05 20.38 -0.23
CA GLN A 98 -4.80 21.19 -1.18
C GLN A 98 -5.28 22.50 -0.55
N PHE A 99 -5.82 22.45 0.67
CA PHE A 99 -6.25 23.64 1.40
C PHE A 99 -5.10 24.64 1.62
N VAL A 100 -3.91 24.13 1.95
CA VAL A 100 -2.72 24.97 2.13
C VAL A 100 -2.28 25.57 0.79
N GLU A 101 -2.22 24.77 -0.28
CA GLU A 101 -1.86 25.24 -1.63
C GLU A 101 -2.80 26.37 -2.09
N GLU A 102 -4.12 26.17 -1.98
CA GLU A 102 -5.12 27.18 -2.34
C GLU A 102 -4.96 28.48 -1.55
N ARG A 103 -4.57 28.40 -0.28
CA ARG A 103 -4.35 29.59 0.58
C ARG A 103 -3.00 30.24 0.35
N MET A 104 -1.96 29.48 0.07
CA MET A 104 -0.62 30.00 -0.21
C MET A 104 -0.57 30.72 -1.55
N GLU A 105 -1.25 30.21 -2.57
CA GLU A 105 -1.36 30.87 -3.88
C GLU A 105 -2.06 32.24 -3.75
N ASN A 106 -3.10 32.32 -2.91
CA ASN A 106 -3.79 33.59 -2.63
C ASN A 106 -2.97 34.57 -1.78
N LEU A 107 -2.15 34.08 -0.84
CA LEU A 107 -1.41 34.93 0.11
C LEU A 107 -0.08 35.44 -0.47
N ALA A 108 0.65 34.60 -1.21
CA ALA A 108 1.99 34.90 -1.72
C ALA A 108 2.21 34.28 -3.11
N PRO A 109 1.53 34.78 -4.16
CA PRO A 109 1.56 34.18 -5.49
C PRO A 109 2.96 34.14 -6.10
N ASN A 110 3.79 35.15 -5.82
CA ASN A 110 5.16 35.20 -6.35
C ASN A 110 6.08 34.14 -5.72
N ILE A 111 5.84 33.74 -4.46
CA ILE A 111 6.67 32.74 -3.77
C ILE A 111 6.21 31.33 -4.20
N CYS A 112 4.89 31.08 -4.25
CA CYS A 112 4.35 29.83 -4.82
C CYS A 112 4.82 29.62 -6.26
N ALA A 113 4.82 30.66 -7.10
CA ALA A 113 5.27 30.54 -8.49
C ALA A 113 6.75 30.10 -8.65
N ILE A 114 7.58 30.32 -7.63
CA ILE A 114 9.01 29.99 -7.66
C ILE A 114 9.29 28.62 -7.01
N VAL A 115 8.58 28.30 -5.92
CA VAL A 115 8.89 27.13 -5.07
C VAL A 115 7.92 25.96 -5.28
N GLY A 116 6.69 26.23 -5.72
CA GLY A 116 5.55 25.32 -5.57
C GLY A 116 4.95 25.49 -4.19
#